data_AF-A0A0U9HR49-F1
#
_entry.id   AF-A0A0U9HR49-F1
#
_cell.length_a   1.000
_cell.length_b   1.000
_cell.length_c   1.000
_cell.angle_alpha   90.00
_cell.angle_beta   90.00
_cell.angle_gamma   90.00
#
_symmetry.space_group_name_H-M   'P 1'
#
loop_
_entity.id
_entity.type
_entity.pdbx_description
1 polymer ?
#
loop_
_entity_poly.entity_id
_entity_poly.type
_entity_poly.pdbx_seq_one_letter_code
_entity_poly.pdbx_strand_id
1 'polypeptide(L)'
;MPVLSLPKSVREKLGEEATDAFVEFLKEFEREIKDDLATKRDIKEVEVRIKELEATIREIEARIKEVEARIKEVEVRIKEVEANVEIKLAQFKMDIIKWVAGFLIAQTAILAGIFAGLIKLFF
;
A
#
# COMPACT_ATOMS: atom_id res chain seq x y z
N MET A 1 -46.98 7.33 21.48
CA MET A 1 -47.20 8.49 20.57
C MET A 1 -47.60 9.66 21.44
N PRO A 2 -46.96 10.83 21.30
CA PRO A 2 -47.47 12.03 21.97
C PRO A 2 -48.85 12.34 21.39
N VAL A 3 -49.85 12.47 22.25
CA VAL A 3 -51.20 12.87 21.83
C VAL A 3 -51.18 14.38 21.70
N LEU A 4 -51.10 14.89 20.47
CA LEU A 4 -51.27 16.32 20.19
C LEU A 4 -52.72 16.69 20.47
N SER A 5 -52.99 17.18 21.68
CA SER A 5 -54.27 17.76 22.05
C SER A 5 -54.17 19.28 22.04
N LEU A 6 -55.03 19.94 21.28
CA LEU A 6 -55.13 21.40 21.34
C LEU A 6 -55.71 21.83 22.70
N PRO A 7 -55.23 22.96 23.28
CA PRO A 7 -55.79 23.52 24.50
C PRO A 7 -57.29 23.81 24.34
N LYS A 8 -58.06 23.68 25.42
CA LYS A 8 -59.52 23.90 25.43
C LYS A 8 -59.92 25.28 24.85
N SER A 9 -59.12 26.31 25.13
CA SER A 9 -59.31 27.67 24.61
C SER A 9 -59.22 27.80 23.09
N VAL A 10 -58.50 26.89 22.42
CA VAL A 10 -58.38 26.83 20.97
C VAL A 10 -59.57 26.05 20.38
N ARG A 11 -59.95 24.96 21.04
CA ARG A 11 -61.09 24.11 20.67
C ARG A 11 -62.42 24.86 20.71
N GLU A 12 -62.61 25.71 21.72
CA GLU A 12 -63.82 26.52 21.89
C GLU A 12 -63.95 27.65 20.85
N LYS A 13 -62.81 28.16 20.33
CA LYS A 13 -62.79 29.24 19.32
C LYS A 13 -62.86 28.74 17.88
N LEU A 14 -62.28 27.58 17.59
CA LEU A 14 -62.25 27.00 16.24
C LEU A 14 -63.44 26.06 15.97
N GLY A 15 -64.09 25.55 17.02
CA GLY A 15 -65.09 24.48 16.91
C GLY A 15 -64.43 23.09 16.87
N GLU A 16 -65.21 22.05 17.20
CA GLU A 16 -64.76 20.64 17.22
C GLU A 16 -64.19 20.21 15.87
N GLU A 17 -64.93 20.44 14.78
CA GLU A 17 -64.55 19.97 13.43
C GLU A 17 -63.25 20.60 12.92
N ALA A 18 -63.06 21.91 13.09
CA ALA A 18 -61.84 22.58 12.65
C ALA A 18 -60.63 22.22 13.53
N THR A 19 -60.87 21.92 14.82
CA THR A 19 -59.83 21.43 15.74
C THR A 19 -59.33 20.05 15.32
N ASP A 20 -60.25 19.15 14.97
CA ASP A 20 -59.90 17.79 14.54
C ASP A 20 -59.15 17.79 13.21
N ALA A 21 -59.61 18.60 12.23
CA ALA A 21 -58.90 18.76 10.95
C ALA A 21 -57.48 19.32 11.11
N PHE A 22 -57.28 20.27 12.03
CA PHE A 22 -55.95 20.82 12.31
C PHE A 22 -55.02 19.82 13.01
N VAL A 23 -55.55 18.99 13.92
CA VAL A 23 -54.78 17.91 14.56
C VAL A 23 -54.39 16.84 13.53
N GLU A 24 -55.26 16.53 12.57
CA GLU A 24 -54.96 15.61 11.48
C GLU A 24 -53.86 16.13 10.57
N PHE A 25 -53.94 17.41 10.15
CA PHE A 25 -52.88 18.08 9.41
C PHE A 25 -51.54 18.08 10.16
N LEU A 26 -51.53 18.39 11.47
CA LEU A 26 -50.30 18.35 12.27
C LEU A 26 -49.70 16.94 12.39
N LYS A 27 -50.54 15.89 12.43
CA LYS A 27 -50.05 14.50 12.46
C LYS A 27 -49.45 14.09 11.12
N GLU A 28 -50.06 14.50 10.01
CA GLU A 28 -49.53 14.25 8.67
C GLU A 28 -48.20 14.96 8.46
N PHE A 29 -48.13 16.24 8.86
CA PHE A 29 -46.90 17.03 8.84
C PHE A 29 -45.80 16.47 9.76
N GLU A 30 -46.13 16.03 10.98
CA GLU A 30 -45.16 15.38 11.88
C GLU A 30 -44.61 14.08 11.27
N ARG A 31 -45.46 13.30 10.59
CA ARG A 31 -45.05 12.06 9.93
C ARG A 31 -44.09 12.35 8.78
N GLU A 32 -44.43 13.32 7.92
CA GLU A 32 -43.59 13.71 6.79
C GLU A 32 -42.21 14.20 7.25
N ILE A 33 -42.16 15.03 8.30
CA ILE A 33 -40.88 15.48 8.89
C ILE A 33 -40.09 14.31 9.51
N LYS A 34 -40.75 13.38 10.21
CA LYS A 34 -40.05 12.25 10.84
C LYS A 34 -39.44 11.30 9.84
N ASP A 35 -40.08 11.10 8.70
CA ASP A 35 -39.60 10.17 7.67
C ASP A 35 -38.34 10.71 6.96
N ASP A 36 -38.18 12.03 6.86
CA ASP A 36 -37.03 12.66 6.18
C ASP A 36 -35.84 12.97 7.13
N LEU A 37 -36.07 12.97 8.45
CA LEU A 37 -35.04 13.32 9.43
C LEU A 37 -34.28 12.10 9.96
N ALA A 38 -32.95 12.17 9.89
CA ALA A 38 -32.08 11.25 10.61
C ALA A 38 -32.31 11.36 12.12
N THR A 39 -32.47 10.21 12.77
CA THR A 39 -32.62 10.14 14.22
C THR A 39 -31.27 10.27 14.92
N LYS A 40 -31.29 10.56 16.22
CA LYS A 40 -30.07 10.53 17.05
C LYS A 40 -29.33 9.18 17.01
N ARG A 41 -30.06 8.09 16.78
CA ARG A 41 -29.49 6.76 16.66
C ARG A 41 -28.69 6.64 15.37
N ASP A 42 -29.23 7.13 14.26
CA ASP A 42 -28.58 7.09 12.95
C ASP A 42 -27.27 7.88 12.96
N ILE A 43 -27.30 9.08 13.59
CA ILE A 43 -26.09 9.90 13.78
C ILE A 43 -25.04 9.14 14.59
N LYS A 44 -25.45 8.50 15.70
CA LYS A 44 -24.53 7.74 16.55
C LYS A 44 -23.92 6.53 15.83
N GLU A 45 -24.69 5.87 14.97
CA GLU A 45 -24.18 4.77 14.14
C GLU A 45 -23.14 5.27 13.14
N VAL A 46 -23.40 6.39 12.47
CA VAL A 46 -22.44 7.03 11.57
C VAL A 46 -21.17 7.44 12.32
N GLU A 47 -21.27 8.02 13.50
CA GLU A 47 -20.10 8.38 14.34
C GLU A 47 -19.24 7.15 14.69
N VAL A 48 -19.85 6.02 15.02
CA VAL A 48 -19.13 4.77 15.29
C VAL A 48 -18.41 4.28 14.04
N ARG A 49 -19.10 4.25 12.89
CA ARG A 49 -18.51 3.84 11.62
C ARG A 49 -17.35 4.75 11.19
N ILE A 50 -17.45 6.05 11.44
CA ILE A 50 -16.35 7.00 11.19
C ILE A 50 -15.13 6.64 12.05
N LYS A 51 -15.31 6.35 13.35
CA LYS A 51 -14.20 5.96 14.23
C LYS A 51 -13.54 4.65 13.81
N GLU A 52 -14.33 3.67 13.36
CA GLU A 52 -13.81 2.40 12.83
C GLU A 52 -13.00 2.62 11.54
N LEU A 53 -13.47 3.51 10.67
CA LEU A 53 -12.76 3.88 9.45
C LEU A 53 -11.44 4.60 9.78
N GLU A 54 -11.45 5.53 10.73
CA GLU A 54 -10.24 6.22 11.20
C GLU A 54 -9.19 5.23 11.76
N ALA A 55 -9.64 4.25 12.55
CA ALA A 55 -8.75 3.20 13.06
C ALA A 55 -8.15 2.36 11.91
N THR A 56 -8.98 1.98 10.93
CA THR A 56 -8.54 1.24 9.75
C THR A 56 -7.52 2.03 8.92
N ILE A 57 -7.74 3.33 8.73
CA ILE A 57 -6.80 4.22 8.02
C ILE A 57 -5.45 4.24 8.74
N ARG A 58 -5.42 4.38 10.07
CA ARG A 58 -4.17 4.36 10.84
C ARG A 58 -3.40 3.04 10.71
N GLU A 59 -4.11 1.91 10.70
CA GLU A 59 -3.49 0.60 10.48
C GLU A 59 -2.86 0.51 9.08
N ILE A 60 -3.58 0.98 8.05
CA ILE A 60 -3.07 1.00 6.67
C ILE A 60 -1.83 1.90 6.58
N GLU A 61 -1.84 3.08 7.18
CA GLU A 61 -0.67 3.98 7.22
C GLU A 61 0.55 3.32 7.88
N ALA A 62 0.36 2.57 8.96
CA ALA A 62 1.44 1.84 9.61
C ALA A 62 2.01 0.75 8.69
N ARG A 63 1.15 -0.02 8.01
CA ARG A 63 1.56 -1.04 7.05
C ARG A 63 2.29 -0.46 5.84
N ILE A 64 1.88 0.71 5.36
CA ILE A 64 2.58 1.43 4.27
C ILE A 64 4.01 1.76 4.71
N LYS A 65 4.20 2.31 5.91
CA LYS A 65 5.54 2.62 6.44
C LYS A 65 6.43 1.38 6.58
N GLU A 66 5.85 0.26 7.00
CA GLU A 66 6.59 -1.02 7.07
C GLU A 66 7.05 -1.48 5.69
N VAL A 67 6.16 -1.42 4.69
CA VAL A 67 6.49 -1.78 3.30
C VAL A 67 7.57 -0.86 2.73
N GLU A 68 7.50 0.46 2.97
CA GLU A 68 8.53 1.42 2.55
C GLU A 68 9.90 1.08 3.16
N ALA A 69 9.95 0.70 4.44
CA ALA A 69 11.18 0.29 5.09
C ALA A 69 11.77 -0.99 4.45
N ARG A 70 10.92 -1.98 4.16
CA ARG A 70 11.33 -3.22 3.49
C ARG A 70 11.83 -2.98 2.06
N ILE A 71 11.21 -2.04 1.33
CA ILE A 71 11.69 -1.66 -0.01
C ILE A 71 13.11 -1.09 0.07
N LYS A 72 13.37 -0.17 1.03
CA LYS A 72 14.72 0.39 1.22
C LYS A 72 15.75 -0.70 1.57
N GLU A 73 15.39 -1.66 2.40
CA GLU A 73 16.27 -2.80 2.72
C GLU A 73 16.61 -3.63 1.47
N VAL A 74 15.61 -3.92 0.64
CA VAL A 74 15.79 -4.64 -0.62
C VAL A 74 16.68 -3.87 -1.59
N GLU A 75 16.50 -2.55 -1.71
CA GLU A 75 17.36 -1.70 -2.55
C GLU A 75 18.83 -1.74 -2.12
N VAL A 76 19.10 -1.71 -0.81
CA VAL A 76 20.47 -1.85 -0.28
C VAL A 76 21.04 -3.22 -0.64
N ARG A 77 20.28 -4.29 -0.43
CA ARG A 77 20.71 -5.66 -0.77
C ARG A 77 20.98 -5.84 -2.26
N ILE A 78 20.19 -5.21 -3.14
CA ILE A 78 20.43 -5.23 -4.58
C ILE A 78 21.78 -4.59 -4.89
N LYS A 79 22.07 -3.40 -4.34
CA LYS A 79 23.36 -2.72 -4.55
C LYS A 79 24.56 -3.56 -4.06
N GLU A 80 24.40 -4.24 -2.93
CA GLU A 80 25.44 -5.16 -2.42
C GLU A 80 25.65 -6.35 -3.37
N VAL A 81 24.58 -6.92 -3.90
CA VAL A 81 24.67 -8.02 -4.88
C VAL A 81 25.33 -7.54 -6.18
N GLU A 82 24.95 -6.37 -6.69
CA GLU A 82 25.57 -5.76 -7.88
C GLU A 82 27.08 -5.58 -7.70
N ALA A 83 27.51 -4.96 -6.60
CA ALA A 83 28.93 -4.78 -6.29
C ALA A 83 29.68 -6.11 -6.17
N ASN A 84 29.08 -7.11 -5.51
CA ASN A 84 29.67 -8.44 -5.39
C ASN A 84 29.82 -9.15 -6.75
N VAL A 85 28.85 -8.99 -7.65
CA VAL A 85 28.91 -9.54 -9.01
C VAL A 85 30.01 -8.86 -9.81
N GLU A 86 30.15 -7.54 -9.74
CA GLU A 86 31.22 -6.80 -10.42
C GLU A 86 32.61 -7.26 -9.95
N ILE A 87 32.80 -7.40 -8.63
CA ILE A 87 34.07 -7.88 -8.06
C ILE A 87 34.38 -9.29 -8.55
N LYS A 88 33.41 -10.21 -8.48
CA LYS A 88 33.60 -11.59 -8.97
C LYS A 88 33.93 -11.61 -10.46
N LEU A 89 33.27 -10.79 -11.27
CA LEU A 89 33.54 -10.71 -12.70
C LEU A 89 34.97 -10.21 -12.97
N ALA A 90 35.44 -9.21 -12.23
CA ALA A 90 36.82 -8.74 -12.32
C ALA A 90 37.83 -9.82 -11.92
N GLN A 91 37.56 -10.58 -10.87
CA GLN A 91 38.38 -11.73 -10.44
C GLN A 91 38.43 -12.81 -11.53
N PHE A 92 37.28 -13.22 -12.07
CA PHE A 92 37.22 -14.19 -13.17
C PHE A 92 38.00 -13.73 -14.39
N LYS A 93 37.88 -12.45 -14.79
CA LYS A 93 38.67 -11.89 -15.89
C LYS A 93 40.16 -11.98 -15.61
N MET A 94 40.59 -11.63 -14.39
CA MET A 94 41.99 -11.71 -14.00
C MET A 94 42.52 -13.14 -14.00
N ASP A 95 41.75 -14.11 -13.50
CA ASP A 95 42.14 -15.51 -13.48
C ASP A 95 42.26 -16.08 -14.89
N ILE A 96 41.33 -15.74 -15.79
CA ILE A 96 41.44 -16.09 -17.22
C ILE A 96 42.72 -15.52 -17.82
N ILE A 97 43.04 -14.24 -17.57
CA ILE A 97 44.27 -13.61 -18.08
C ILE A 97 45.51 -14.35 -17.58
N LYS A 98 45.56 -14.69 -16.28
CA LYS A 98 46.69 -15.45 -15.70
C LYS A 98 46.86 -16.82 -16.37
N TRP A 99 45.78 -17.56 -16.57
CA TRP A 99 45.81 -18.86 -17.23
C TRP A 99 46.25 -18.76 -18.70
N VAL A 100 45.70 -17.79 -19.44
CA VAL A 100 46.08 -17.54 -20.84
C VAL A 100 47.56 -17.16 -20.94
N ALA A 101 48.05 -16.26 -20.09
CA ALA A 101 49.46 -15.87 -20.06
C ALA A 101 50.38 -17.07 -19.76
N GLY A 102 50.02 -17.88 -18.75
CA GLY A 102 50.77 -19.09 -18.41
C GLY A 102 50.83 -20.09 -19.57
N PHE A 103 49.72 -20.30 -20.27
CA PHE A 103 49.67 -21.18 -21.43
C PHE A 103 50.52 -20.65 -22.59
N LEU A 104 50.45 -19.34 -22.89
CA LEU A 104 51.28 -18.72 -23.93
C LEU A 104 52.78 -18.89 -23.63
N ILE A 105 53.20 -18.65 -22.39
CA ILE A 105 54.60 -18.85 -21.99
C ILE A 105 55.02 -20.31 -22.18
N ALA A 106 54.19 -21.26 -21.75
CA ALA A 106 54.47 -22.68 -21.89
C ALA A 106 54.61 -23.10 -23.37
N GLN A 107 53.68 -22.69 -24.23
CA GLN A 107 53.76 -22.97 -25.67
C GLN A 107 55.01 -22.37 -26.31
N THR A 108 55.36 -21.14 -25.93
CA THR A 108 56.55 -20.46 -26.47
C THR A 108 57.84 -21.18 -26.05
N ALA A 109 57.93 -21.63 -24.80
CA ALA A 109 59.06 -22.40 -24.31
C ALA A 109 59.18 -23.76 -25.02
N ILE A 110 58.06 -24.45 -25.26
CA ILE A 110 58.03 -25.72 -26.01
C ILE A 110 58.56 -25.51 -27.43
N LEU A 111 58.03 -24.51 -28.16
CA LEU A 111 58.48 -24.20 -29.52
C LEU A 111 59.96 -23.83 -29.58
N ALA A 112 60.44 -23.02 -28.64
CA ALA A 112 61.85 -22.65 -28.54
C ALA A 112 62.76 -23.88 -28.31
N GLY A 113 62.33 -24.80 -27.45
CA GLY A 113 63.04 -26.06 -27.21
C GLY A 113 63.13 -26.95 -28.44
N ILE A 114 62.01 -27.09 -29.19
CA ILE A 114 61.99 -27.83 -30.46
C ILE A 114 62.95 -27.18 -31.47
N PHE A 115 62.91 -25.85 -31.60
CA PHE A 115 63.76 -25.11 -32.53
C PHE A 115 65.26 -25.26 -32.19
N ALA A 116 65.65 -25.15 -30.92
CA ALA A 116 67.03 -25.36 -30.49
C ALA A 116 67.50 -26.80 -30.73
N GLY A 117 66.63 -27.78 -30.50
CA GLY A 117 66.91 -29.19 -30.81
C GLY A 117 67.16 -29.43 -32.30
N LEU A 118 66.37 -28.78 -33.17
CA LEU A 118 66.57 -28.84 -34.63
C LEU A 118 67.92 -28.22 -35.03
N ILE A 119 68.27 -27.04 -34.51
CA ILE A 119 69.57 -26.41 -34.82
C ILE A 119 70.73 -27.36 -34.51
N LYS A 120 70.72 -28.01 -33.34
CA LYS A 120 71.76 -28.94 -32.90
C LYS A 120 71.85 -30.23 -33.74
N LEU A 121 70.78 -30.57 -34.47
CA LEU A 121 70.76 -31.74 -35.35
C LEU A 121 71.34 -31.44 -36.73
N PHE A 122 71.21 -30.19 -37.21
CA PHE A 122 71.58 -29.77 -38.57
C PHE A 122 72.89 -28.98 -38.67
N PHE A 123 73.41 -28.47 -37.55
CA PHE A 123 74.70 -27.77 -37.44
C PHE A 123 75.56 -28.38 -36.33
#